data_AF-A0A8J2SRJ9-F1
#
_entry.id   AF-A0A8J2SRJ9-F1
#
_cell.length_a   1.000
_cell.length_b   1.000
_cell.length_c   1.000
_cell.angle_alpha   90.00
_cell.angle_beta   90.00
_cell.angle_gamma   90.00
#
_symmetry.space_group_name_H-M   'P 1'
#
loop_
_entity.id
_entity.type
_entity.pdbx_description
1 polymer ?
#
loop_
_entity_poly.entity_id
_entity_poly.type
_entity_poly.pdbx_seq_one_letter_code
_entity_poly.pdbx_strand_id
1 'polypeptide(L)'
;MEDDGVPERIFDAACDGDLEEVQKFLASVATPRDVVNSIDPAAPGSNATLLSCVTCEVRNNVRHVKIVRLLISHGANVNQIETGGASPLHNVLHFFGHGCSGKAVIDVVKSLLRAGADVNRAGGRYVGLPITMVIEKLAKRRRPDSAALAELVKMLLRAGASVDSSSEGKLTGWQSMRNVWLTAVRTHRYDDDGRCAELLADPHFITIKAQIDGVHAHGSWRAYIMAPRLEVLTLRGLANRGKIRSTDPALNNLVALPNELICQVLAFWSG
;
A
#
# COMPACT_ATOMS: atom_id res chain seq x y z
N MET A 1 24.09 -34.42 13.26
CA MET A 1 23.86 -33.09 12.66
C MET A 1 22.37 -33.01 12.48
N GLU A 2 21.68 -32.62 13.54
CA GLU A 2 20.25 -32.35 13.45
C GLU A 2 20.09 -31.10 12.60
N ASP A 3 19.20 -31.18 11.63
CA ASP A 3 18.86 -30.08 10.74
C ASP A 3 18.16 -29.00 11.58
N ASP A 4 18.90 -27.97 11.99
CA ASP A 4 18.41 -26.82 12.78
C ASP A 4 17.44 -25.91 11.96
N GLY A 5 16.99 -26.37 10.79
CA GLY A 5 16.05 -25.68 9.91
C GLY A 5 14.60 -25.73 10.40
N VAL A 6 13.77 -24.81 9.88
CA VAL A 6 12.32 -24.89 10.05
C VAL A 6 11.79 -26.14 9.35
N PRO A 7 11.11 -27.07 10.06
CA PRO A 7 10.50 -28.23 9.43
C PRO A 7 9.43 -27.83 8.42
N GLU A 8 9.31 -28.55 7.30
CA GLU A 8 8.29 -28.33 6.26
C GLU A 8 6.86 -28.21 6.84
N ARG A 9 6.52 -29.03 7.84
CA ARG A 9 5.22 -28.97 8.54
C ARG A 9 4.87 -27.59 9.09
N ILE A 10 5.86 -26.77 9.46
CA ILE A 10 5.62 -25.43 10.00
C ILE A 10 5.28 -24.45 8.88
N PHE A 11 5.84 -24.65 7.68
CA PHE A 11 5.43 -23.89 6.50
C PHE A 11 3.97 -24.23 6.14
N ASP A 12 3.62 -25.52 6.13
CA ASP A 12 2.24 -25.96 5.90
C ASP A 12 1.27 -25.40 6.96
N ALA A 13 1.63 -25.50 8.25
CA ALA A 13 0.85 -24.93 9.34
C ALA A 13 0.67 -23.41 9.18
N ALA A 14 1.70 -22.70 8.74
CA ALA A 14 1.64 -21.27 8.48
C ALA A 14 0.70 -20.94 7.30
N CYS A 15 0.74 -21.74 6.23
CA CYS A 15 -0.16 -21.64 5.06
C CYS A 15 -1.62 -21.94 5.41
N ASP A 16 -1.86 -22.93 6.29
CA ASP A 16 -3.21 -23.28 6.74
C ASP A 16 -3.76 -22.30 7.79
N GLY A 17 -2.89 -21.47 8.37
CA GLY A 17 -3.25 -20.52 9.41
C GLY A 17 -3.36 -21.17 10.79
N ASP A 18 -2.64 -22.27 11.05
CA ASP A 18 -2.49 -22.85 12.39
C ASP A 18 -1.52 -22.00 13.23
N LEU A 19 -2.10 -21.00 13.87
CA LEU A 19 -1.37 -20.10 14.75
C LEU A 19 -0.76 -20.84 15.96
N GLU A 20 -1.43 -21.88 16.47
CA GLU A 20 -0.97 -22.56 17.68
C GLU A 20 0.28 -23.37 17.40
N GLU A 21 0.32 -24.09 16.29
CA GLU A 21 1.50 -24.86 15.89
C GLU A 21 2.70 -23.95 15.61
N VAL A 22 2.50 -22.87 14.84
CA VAL A 22 3.56 -21.89 14.57
C VAL A 22 4.06 -21.26 15.87
N GLN A 23 3.16 -20.88 16.79
CA GLN A 23 3.55 -20.30 18.06
C GLN A 23 4.29 -21.28 18.98
N LYS A 24 3.85 -22.54 19.05
CA LYS A 24 4.52 -23.60 19.82
C LYS A 24 5.93 -23.85 19.28
N PHE A 25 6.08 -23.91 17.97
CA PHE A 25 7.38 -24.07 17.33
C PHE A 25 8.30 -22.90 17.66
N LEU A 26 7.87 -21.65 17.44
CA LEU A 26 8.67 -20.46 17.75
C LEU A 26 9.02 -20.34 19.24
N ALA A 27 8.17 -20.84 20.14
CA ALA A 27 8.45 -20.90 21.58
C ALA A 27 9.46 -22.00 21.97
N SER A 28 9.55 -23.08 21.18
CA SER A 28 10.48 -24.18 21.42
C SER A 28 11.91 -23.89 20.94
N VAL A 29 12.07 -22.92 20.05
CA VAL A 29 13.35 -22.57 19.43
C VAL A 29 14.10 -21.54 20.29
N ALA A 30 15.39 -21.79 20.55
CA ALA A 30 16.23 -20.90 21.34
C ALA A 30 16.51 -19.54 20.66
N THR A 31 16.66 -19.53 19.33
CA THR A 31 16.88 -18.32 18.52
C THR A 31 15.81 -18.15 17.43
N PRO A 32 14.60 -17.68 17.77
CA PRO A 32 13.50 -17.56 16.81
C PRO A 32 13.83 -16.68 15.61
N ARG A 33 14.73 -15.69 15.78
CA ARG A 33 15.13 -14.75 14.73
C ARG A 33 15.86 -15.41 13.56
N ASP A 34 16.67 -16.42 13.84
CA ASP A 34 17.44 -17.12 12.81
C ASP A 34 16.52 -18.05 12.00
N VAL A 35 15.53 -18.61 12.69
CA VAL A 35 14.57 -19.59 12.18
C VAL A 35 13.44 -18.94 11.36
N VAL A 36 12.94 -17.75 11.74
CA VAL A 36 11.87 -17.08 10.96
C VAL A 36 12.28 -16.65 9.54
N ASN A 37 13.58 -16.60 9.27
CA ASN A 37 14.15 -16.24 7.97
C ASN A 37 14.67 -17.46 7.18
N SER A 38 14.46 -18.69 7.70
CA SER A 38 14.79 -19.90 6.97
C SER A 38 14.01 -19.99 5.66
N ILE A 39 14.69 -20.49 4.63
CA ILE A 39 14.09 -20.73 3.32
C ILE A 39 13.27 -22.01 3.38
N ASP A 40 12.12 -22.00 2.71
CA ASP A 40 11.25 -23.15 2.55
C ASP A 40 12.00 -24.35 1.95
N PRO A 41 12.15 -25.47 2.69
CA PRO A 41 12.84 -26.66 2.20
C PRO A 41 12.09 -27.35 1.06
N ALA A 42 10.78 -27.15 0.92
CA ALA A 42 9.99 -27.71 -0.18
C ALA A 42 10.21 -26.94 -1.50
N ALA A 43 10.65 -25.68 -1.41
CA ALA A 43 10.89 -24.81 -2.56
C ALA A 43 12.23 -24.07 -2.46
N PRO A 44 13.39 -24.76 -2.38
CA PRO A 44 14.69 -24.14 -2.09
C PRO A 44 15.13 -23.16 -3.20
N GLY A 45 14.64 -23.36 -4.43
CA GLY A 45 14.89 -22.46 -5.55
C GLY A 45 14.05 -21.18 -5.56
N SER A 46 13.10 -21.02 -4.63
CA SER A 46 12.18 -19.87 -4.58
C SER A 46 12.66 -18.74 -3.64
N ASN A 47 13.58 -19.03 -2.72
CA ASN A 47 13.92 -18.15 -1.59
C ASN A 47 12.68 -17.71 -0.76
N ALA A 48 11.60 -18.49 -0.78
CA ALA A 48 10.42 -18.24 0.04
C ALA A 48 10.74 -18.46 1.52
N THR A 49 10.24 -17.57 2.37
CA THR A 49 10.35 -17.69 3.84
C THR A 49 8.97 -17.96 4.44
N LEU A 50 8.90 -18.28 5.72
CA LEU A 50 7.63 -18.39 6.45
C LEU A 50 6.74 -17.16 6.24
N LEU A 51 7.33 -15.96 6.23
CA LEU A 51 6.59 -14.74 5.97
C LEU A 51 6.02 -14.73 4.55
N SER A 52 6.81 -15.11 3.55
CA SER A 52 6.37 -15.15 2.16
C SER A 52 5.21 -16.12 1.96
N CYS A 53 5.31 -17.35 2.50
CA CYS A 53 4.28 -18.38 2.36
C CYS A 53 2.93 -17.92 2.94
N VAL A 54 2.94 -17.35 4.14
CA VAL A 54 1.72 -16.80 4.77
C VAL A 54 1.13 -15.65 3.96
N THR A 55 1.97 -14.83 3.32
CA THR A 55 1.52 -13.71 2.49
C THR A 55 1.00 -14.10 1.10
N CYS A 56 1.42 -15.24 0.56
CA CYS A 56 0.96 -15.76 -0.72
C CYS A 56 -0.46 -16.36 -0.66
N GLU A 57 -0.95 -16.66 0.54
CA GLU A 57 -2.18 -17.43 0.64
C GLU A 57 -3.46 -16.61 0.41
N VAL A 58 -4.35 -17.22 -0.37
CA VAL A 58 -5.58 -16.62 -0.90
C VAL A 58 -6.63 -16.40 0.21
N ARG A 59 -6.43 -17.03 1.37
CA ARG A 59 -7.39 -16.99 2.48
C ARG A 59 -7.17 -15.84 3.44
N ASN A 60 -6.03 -15.14 3.39
CA ASN A 60 -5.61 -14.02 4.25
C ASN A 60 -6.74 -13.55 5.19
N ASN A 61 -6.82 -14.21 6.35
CA ASN A 61 -7.88 -14.03 7.34
C ASN A 61 -7.25 -13.63 8.69
N VAL A 62 -8.08 -13.57 9.74
CA VAL A 62 -7.63 -13.16 11.07
C VAL A 62 -6.46 -14.01 11.61
N ARG A 63 -6.40 -15.31 11.27
CA ARG A 63 -5.31 -16.19 11.71
C ARG A 63 -4.00 -15.85 11.00
N HIS A 64 -4.04 -15.68 9.68
CA HIS A 64 -2.88 -15.27 8.88
C HIS A 64 -2.34 -13.91 9.33
N VAL A 65 -3.22 -12.94 9.60
CA VAL A 65 -2.83 -11.63 10.15
C VAL A 65 -2.05 -11.77 11.47
N LYS A 66 -2.48 -12.69 12.35
CA LYS A 66 -1.78 -12.95 13.61
C LYS A 66 -0.42 -13.61 13.39
N ILE A 67 -0.34 -14.57 12.47
CA ILE A 67 0.93 -15.24 12.13
C ILE A 67 1.92 -14.23 11.53
N VAL A 68 1.49 -13.39 10.58
CA VAL A 68 2.35 -12.32 10.02
C VAL A 68 2.90 -11.42 11.13
N ARG A 69 2.04 -10.96 12.05
CA ARG A 69 2.48 -10.10 13.16
C ARG A 69 3.45 -10.82 14.10
N LEU A 70 3.22 -12.11 14.36
CA LEU A 70 4.11 -12.95 15.16
C LEU A 70 5.47 -13.07 14.50
N LEU A 71 5.54 -13.45 13.21
CA LEU A 71 6.78 -13.55 12.46
C LEU A 71 7.56 -12.24 12.42
N ILE A 72 6.88 -11.12 12.14
CA ILE A 72 7.49 -9.78 12.18
C ILE A 72 8.04 -9.47 13.58
N SER A 73 7.32 -9.80 14.65
CA SER A 73 7.77 -9.56 16.03
C SER A 73 9.01 -10.36 16.42
N HIS A 74 9.23 -11.51 15.77
CA HIS A 74 10.43 -12.33 15.93
C HIS A 74 11.56 -11.97 14.94
N GLY A 75 11.40 -10.91 14.14
CA GLY A 75 12.45 -10.39 13.26
C GLY A 75 12.46 -10.96 11.85
N ALA A 76 11.31 -11.42 11.33
CA ALA A 76 11.18 -11.81 9.93
C ALA A 76 11.53 -10.65 8.99
N ASN A 77 12.30 -10.93 7.95
CA ASN A 77 12.73 -9.98 6.95
C ASN A 77 11.57 -9.63 6.00
N VAL A 78 10.93 -8.48 6.23
CA VAL A 78 9.81 -7.99 5.41
C VAL A 78 10.18 -7.60 3.98
N ASN A 79 11.47 -7.50 3.68
CA ASN A 79 12.02 -7.16 2.37
C ASN A 79 12.73 -8.36 1.71
N GLN A 80 12.56 -9.58 2.23
CA GLN A 80 13.08 -10.77 1.58
C GLN A 80 12.53 -10.85 0.16
N ILE A 81 13.41 -11.14 -0.79
CA ILE A 81 13.04 -11.32 -2.19
C ILE A 81 13.05 -12.79 -2.56
N GLU A 82 11.97 -13.20 -3.21
CA GLU A 82 11.87 -14.51 -3.83
C GLU A 82 12.56 -14.48 -5.20
N THR A 83 12.83 -15.65 -5.77
CA THR A 83 13.48 -15.79 -7.08
C THR A 83 12.69 -15.12 -8.22
N GLY A 84 11.37 -14.97 -8.05
CA GLY A 84 10.51 -14.20 -8.95
C GLY A 84 10.67 -12.68 -8.84
N GLY A 85 11.44 -12.20 -7.86
CA GLY A 85 11.62 -10.79 -7.50
C GLY A 85 10.56 -10.27 -6.53
N ALA A 86 9.54 -11.06 -6.20
CA ALA A 86 8.47 -10.66 -5.30
C ALA A 86 8.98 -10.54 -3.85
N SER A 87 8.45 -9.54 -3.13
CA SER A 87 8.62 -9.40 -1.68
C SER A 87 7.32 -9.76 -0.97
N PRO A 88 7.30 -9.94 0.36
CA PRO A 88 6.06 -10.17 1.11
C PRO A 88 4.95 -9.15 0.79
N LEU A 89 5.31 -7.88 0.58
CA LEU A 89 4.35 -6.85 0.17
C LEU A 89 3.75 -7.13 -1.22
N HIS A 90 4.57 -7.58 -2.18
CA HIS A 90 4.10 -7.96 -3.51
C HIS A 90 3.14 -9.16 -3.45
N ASN A 91 3.44 -10.17 -2.63
CA ASN A 91 2.64 -11.38 -2.51
C ASN A 91 1.23 -11.06 -2.01
N VAL A 92 1.11 -10.32 -0.90
CA VAL A 92 -0.20 -9.90 -0.37
C VAL A 92 -1.02 -9.14 -1.42
N LEU A 93 -0.37 -8.22 -2.15
CA LEU A 93 -1.05 -7.45 -3.18
C LEU A 93 -1.45 -8.34 -4.35
N HIS A 94 -0.59 -9.25 -4.82
CA HIS A 94 -0.85 -10.14 -5.95
C HIS A 94 -2.13 -10.95 -5.76
N PHE A 95 -2.30 -11.57 -4.59
CA PHE A 95 -3.44 -12.44 -4.28
C PHE A 95 -4.71 -11.70 -3.83
N PHE A 96 -4.65 -10.38 -3.63
CA PHE A 96 -5.85 -9.61 -3.28
C PHE A 96 -6.94 -9.72 -4.36
N GLY A 97 -8.16 -10.09 -3.95
CA GLY A 97 -9.31 -10.33 -4.84
C GLY A 97 -9.62 -11.80 -5.13
N HIS A 98 -8.78 -12.74 -4.67
CA HIS A 98 -8.98 -14.18 -4.88
C HIS A 98 -9.82 -14.87 -3.78
N GLY A 99 -10.57 -14.12 -2.95
CA GLY A 99 -11.29 -14.66 -1.78
C GLY A 99 -10.73 -14.16 -0.44
N CYS A 100 -9.67 -13.35 -0.49
CA CYS A 100 -9.15 -12.62 0.66
C CYS A 100 -10.17 -11.61 1.19
N SER A 101 -10.26 -11.46 2.52
CA SER A 101 -10.96 -10.32 3.12
C SER A 101 -10.15 -9.04 2.91
N GLY A 102 -10.78 -7.98 2.38
CA GLY A 102 -10.12 -6.68 2.21
C GLY A 102 -9.53 -6.14 3.51
N LYS A 103 -10.23 -6.33 4.64
CA LYS A 103 -9.75 -5.94 5.97
C LYS A 103 -8.46 -6.65 6.38
N ALA A 104 -8.38 -7.96 6.14
CA ALA A 104 -7.19 -8.73 6.50
C ALA A 104 -5.99 -8.33 5.64
N VAL A 105 -6.18 -8.10 4.35
CA VAL A 105 -5.15 -7.56 3.46
C VAL A 105 -4.65 -6.20 3.95
N ILE A 106 -5.55 -5.29 4.31
CA ILE A 106 -5.20 -3.99 4.91
C ILE A 106 -4.36 -4.18 6.19
N ASP A 107 -4.78 -5.09 7.09
CA ASP A 107 -4.07 -5.34 8.34
C ASP A 107 -2.66 -5.93 8.14
N VAL A 108 -2.49 -6.83 7.15
CA VAL A 108 -1.19 -7.39 6.78
C VAL A 108 -0.30 -6.30 6.17
N VAL A 109 -0.79 -5.57 5.16
CA VAL A 109 -0.03 -4.47 4.52
C VAL A 109 0.37 -3.43 5.56
N LYS A 110 -0.52 -3.06 6.47
CA LYS A 110 -0.23 -2.12 7.57
C LYS A 110 0.90 -2.63 8.47
N SER A 111 0.93 -3.92 8.75
CA SER A 111 1.96 -4.55 9.58
C SER A 111 3.31 -4.55 8.85
N LEU A 112 3.32 -4.90 7.56
CA LEU A 112 4.53 -4.87 6.72
C LEU A 112 5.10 -3.45 6.56
N LEU A 113 4.25 -2.46 6.27
CA LEU A 113 4.69 -1.07 6.14
C LEU A 113 5.29 -0.52 7.45
N ARG A 114 4.68 -0.83 8.59
CA ARG A 114 5.21 -0.45 9.91
C ARG A 114 6.55 -1.10 10.23
N ALA A 115 6.79 -2.30 9.71
CA ALA A 115 8.04 -3.02 9.85
C ALA A 115 9.11 -2.59 8.82
N GLY A 116 8.84 -1.59 7.97
CA GLY A 116 9.81 -1.06 7.01
C GLY A 116 9.83 -1.78 5.66
N ALA A 117 8.71 -2.35 5.23
CA ALA A 117 8.58 -2.88 3.88
C ALA A 117 8.80 -1.78 2.82
N ASP A 118 9.65 -2.05 1.83
CA ASP A 118 10.02 -1.12 0.76
C ASP A 118 8.89 -1.02 -0.28
N VAL A 119 8.22 0.13 -0.28
CA VAL A 119 7.07 0.42 -1.16
C VAL A 119 7.44 0.76 -2.59
N ASN A 120 8.72 1.03 -2.86
CA ASN A 120 9.23 1.38 -4.19
C ASN A 120 10.09 0.26 -4.79
N ARG A 121 10.18 -0.89 -4.12
CA ARG A 121 10.87 -2.04 -4.67
C ARG A 121 10.12 -2.59 -5.88
N ALA A 122 10.81 -2.79 -6.99
CA ALA A 122 10.26 -3.50 -8.14
C ALA A 122 10.31 -5.01 -7.90
N GLY A 123 9.20 -5.70 -8.13
CA GLY A 123 9.11 -7.15 -7.88
C GLY A 123 9.70 -8.04 -8.99
N GLY A 124 10.80 -7.64 -9.61
CA GLY A 124 11.42 -8.36 -10.73
C GLY A 124 10.62 -8.27 -12.05
N ARG A 125 10.96 -9.12 -13.03
CA ARG A 125 10.44 -9.01 -14.41
C ARG A 125 8.92 -9.12 -14.51
N TYR A 126 8.28 -9.90 -13.65
CA TYR A 126 6.84 -10.18 -13.74
C TYR A 126 5.97 -9.36 -12.81
N VAL A 127 6.54 -8.73 -11.78
CA VAL A 127 5.78 -7.96 -10.79
C VAL A 127 6.12 -6.47 -10.88
N GLY A 128 5.09 -5.62 -10.93
CA GLY A 128 5.27 -4.16 -10.98
C GLY A 128 5.69 -3.58 -9.64
N LEU A 129 5.59 -2.26 -9.50
CA LEU A 129 5.68 -1.63 -8.19
C LEU A 129 4.41 -1.94 -7.38
N PRO A 130 4.46 -1.97 -6.05
CA PRO A 130 3.28 -2.17 -5.20
C PRO A 130 2.11 -1.26 -5.59
N ILE A 131 2.37 0.01 -5.89
CA ILE A 131 1.34 0.96 -6.30
C ILE A 131 0.74 0.64 -7.68
N THR A 132 1.54 0.19 -8.65
CA THR A 132 1.02 -0.14 -9.99
C THR A 132 0.15 -1.39 -9.94
N MET A 133 0.50 -2.38 -9.12
CA MET A 133 -0.30 -3.60 -8.94
C MET A 133 -1.69 -3.32 -8.38
N VAL A 134 -1.80 -2.39 -7.42
CA VAL A 134 -3.10 -1.98 -6.86
C VAL A 134 -3.93 -1.27 -7.91
N ILE A 135 -3.32 -0.40 -8.71
CA ILE A 135 -4.00 0.32 -9.80
C ILE A 135 -4.50 -0.64 -10.88
N GLU A 136 -3.68 -1.59 -11.31
CA GLU A 136 -4.05 -2.59 -12.32
C GLU A 136 -5.24 -3.45 -11.89
N LYS A 137 -5.42 -3.67 -10.58
CA LYS A 137 -6.59 -4.38 -10.04
C LYS A 137 -7.90 -3.62 -10.22
N LEU A 138 -7.87 -2.29 -10.30
CA LEU A 138 -9.06 -1.48 -10.60
C LEU A 138 -9.61 -1.77 -12.01
N ALA A 139 -8.78 -2.26 -12.93
CA ALA A 139 -9.22 -2.58 -14.29
C ALA A 139 -9.70 -4.04 -14.46
N LYS A 140 -9.49 -4.92 -13.47
CA LYS A 140 -9.88 -6.34 -13.58
C LYS A 140 -11.41 -6.49 -13.63
N ARG A 141 -11.89 -7.54 -14.30
CA ARG A 141 -13.33 -7.85 -14.36
C ARG A 141 -13.91 -8.20 -12.98
N ARG A 142 -13.22 -9.04 -12.23
CA ARG A 142 -13.57 -9.39 -10.85
C ARG A 142 -12.73 -8.53 -9.92
N ARG A 143 -13.18 -7.30 -9.67
CA ARG A 143 -12.46 -6.34 -8.83
C ARG A 143 -12.54 -6.75 -7.37
N PRO A 144 -11.45 -6.62 -6.60
CA PRO A 144 -11.53 -6.58 -5.15
C PRO A 144 -12.38 -5.40 -4.68
N ASP A 145 -12.74 -5.39 -3.39
CA ASP A 145 -13.39 -4.28 -2.72
C ASP A 145 -12.68 -2.94 -3.01
N SER A 146 -13.40 -1.99 -3.63
CA SER A 146 -12.84 -0.71 -4.06
C SER A 146 -12.51 0.21 -2.88
N ALA A 147 -13.20 0.06 -1.75
CA ALA A 147 -12.86 0.77 -0.51
C ALA A 147 -11.50 0.33 0.02
N ALA A 148 -11.23 -0.98 0.02
CA ALA A 148 -9.94 -1.53 0.39
C ALA A 148 -8.84 -1.14 -0.61
N LEU A 149 -9.10 -1.09 -1.91
CA LEU A 149 -8.14 -0.58 -2.90
C LEU A 149 -7.78 0.89 -2.64
N ALA A 150 -8.76 1.74 -2.33
CA ALA A 150 -8.53 3.14 -2.01
C ALA A 150 -7.67 3.31 -0.75
N GLU A 151 -7.95 2.54 0.30
CA GLU A 151 -7.14 2.58 1.52
C GLU A 151 -5.73 2.04 1.28
N LEU A 152 -5.56 0.98 0.47
CA LEU A 152 -4.23 0.48 0.09
C LEU A 152 -3.40 1.55 -0.65
N VAL A 153 -3.98 2.22 -1.65
CA VAL A 153 -3.28 3.30 -2.37
C VAL A 153 -2.87 4.40 -1.39
N LYS A 154 -3.80 4.85 -0.53
CA LYS A 154 -3.51 5.87 0.47
C LYS A 154 -2.40 5.46 1.44
N MET A 155 -2.38 4.19 1.88
CA MET A 155 -1.33 3.65 2.74
C MET A 155 0.03 3.63 2.05
N LEU A 156 0.09 3.18 0.80
CA LEU A 156 1.32 3.16 0.00
C LEU A 156 1.85 4.58 -0.22
N LEU A 157 0.98 5.52 -0.61
CA LEU A 157 1.36 6.93 -0.79
C LEU A 157 1.89 7.55 0.50
N ARG A 158 1.22 7.29 1.64
CA ARG A 158 1.68 7.72 2.97
C ARG A 158 3.05 7.15 3.35
N ALA A 159 3.32 5.92 2.94
CA ALA A 159 4.62 5.26 3.13
C ALA A 159 5.70 5.73 2.15
N GLY A 160 5.39 6.65 1.22
CA GLY A 160 6.35 7.22 0.28
C GLY A 160 6.42 6.52 -1.07
N ALA A 161 5.37 5.80 -1.47
CA ALA A 161 5.29 5.22 -2.82
C ALA A 161 5.32 6.33 -3.88
N SER A 162 6.23 6.17 -4.85
CA SER A 162 6.35 7.06 -6.00
C SER A 162 5.34 6.68 -7.07
N VAL A 163 4.62 7.67 -7.60
CA VAL A 163 3.70 7.48 -8.74
C VAL A 163 4.43 7.59 -10.08
N ASP A 164 5.65 8.10 -10.09
CA ASP A 164 6.42 8.39 -11.31
C ASP A 164 7.59 7.43 -11.53
N SER A 165 7.87 6.57 -10.55
CA SER A 165 8.84 5.49 -10.71
C SER A 165 8.26 4.40 -11.61
N SER A 166 9.10 3.83 -12.47
CA SER A 166 8.80 2.64 -13.25
C SER A 166 9.77 1.51 -12.89
N SER A 167 9.30 0.28 -13.01
CA SER A 167 10.17 -0.89 -13.09
C SER A 167 10.50 -1.19 -14.56
N GLU A 168 11.56 -1.95 -14.84
CA GLU A 168 12.02 -2.30 -16.21
C GLU A 168 10.85 -2.61 -17.17
N GLY A 169 10.65 -1.74 -18.16
CA GLY A 169 9.63 -1.91 -19.21
C GLY A 169 8.17 -1.77 -18.78
N LYS A 170 7.88 -1.34 -17.54
CA LYS A 170 6.50 -1.16 -17.05
C LYS A 170 6.11 0.30 -16.91
N LEU A 171 4.80 0.53 -16.91
CA LEU A 171 4.23 1.85 -16.70
C LEU A 171 4.48 2.34 -15.27
N THR A 172 4.58 3.66 -15.11
CA THR A 172 4.56 4.29 -13.78
C THR A 172 3.17 4.18 -13.16
N GLY A 173 3.06 4.42 -11.85
CA GLY A 173 1.75 4.49 -11.17
C GLY A 173 0.79 5.48 -11.85
N TRP A 174 1.28 6.68 -12.18
CA TRP A 174 0.51 7.69 -12.88
C TRP A 174 0.10 7.25 -14.30
N GLN A 175 1.04 6.69 -15.07
CA GLN A 175 0.75 6.19 -16.42
C GLN A 175 -0.28 5.06 -16.41
N SER A 176 -0.15 4.11 -15.47
CA SER A 176 -1.14 3.04 -15.27
C SER A 176 -2.51 3.62 -14.95
N MET A 177 -2.60 4.58 -14.03
CA MET A 177 -3.89 5.19 -13.66
C MET A 177 -4.53 5.93 -14.83
N ARG A 178 -3.73 6.70 -15.57
CA ARG A 178 -4.17 7.38 -16.79
C ARG A 178 -4.68 6.39 -17.84
N ASN A 179 -4.01 5.26 -18.03
CA ASN A 179 -4.45 4.23 -18.97
C ASN A 179 -5.76 3.56 -18.54
N VAL A 180 -5.93 3.24 -17.26
CA VAL A 180 -7.20 2.71 -16.74
C VAL A 180 -8.33 3.70 -16.99
N TRP A 181 -8.12 4.97 -16.68
CA TRP A 181 -9.13 6.02 -16.91
C TRP A 181 -9.46 6.22 -18.38
N LEU A 182 -8.46 6.36 -19.25
CA LEU A 182 -8.66 6.54 -20.70
C LEU A 182 -9.36 5.34 -21.33
N THR A 183 -9.01 4.13 -20.90
CA THR A 183 -9.66 2.91 -21.37
C THR A 183 -11.13 2.93 -20.99
N ALA A 184 -11.43 3.15 -19.70
CA ALA A 184 -12.80 3.23 -19.21
C ALA A 184 -13.62 4.28 -19.97
N VAL A 185 -13.11 5.49 -20.17
CA VAL A 185 -13.82 6.56 -20.91
C VAL A 185 -14.07 6.19 -22.38
N ARG A 186 -13.09 5.57 -23.06
CA ARG A 186 -13.19 5.21 -24.48
C ARG A 186 -14.16 4.06 -24.71
N THR A 187 -14.09 3.04 -23.85
CA THR A 187 -14.87 1.81 -24.02
C THR A 187 -16.25 1.90 -23.38
N HIS A 188 -16.53 2.88 -22.52
CA HIS A 188 -17.84 3.04 -21.88
C HIS A 188 -19.01 3.13 -22.87
N ARG A 189 -18.79 3.67 -24.08
CA ARG A 189 -19.83 3.73 -25.11
C ARG A 189 -20.11 2.38 -25.79
N TYR A 190 -19.26 1.39 -25.58
CA TYR A 190 -19.30 0.05 -26.17
C TYR A 190 -19.29 -1.05 -25.10
N ASP A 191 -19.45 -0.68 -23.83
CA ASP A 191 -19.46 -1.62 -22.72
C ASP A 191 -20.88 -2.05 -22.45
N ASP A 192 -21.29 -3.13 -23.12
CA ASP A 192 -22.64 -3.69 -23.03
C ASP A 192 -23.05 -4.02 -21.58
N ASP A 193 -22.08 -4.24 -20.70
CA ASP A 193 -22.28 -4.57 -19.29
C ASP A 193 -22.24 -3.34 -18.36
N GLY A 194 -22.04 -2.11 -18.86
CA GLY A 194 -22.01 -0.88 -18.05
C GLY A 194 -20.85 -0.74 -17.05
N ARG A 195 -19.88 -1.66 -17.05
CA ARG A 195 -18.78 -1.77 -16.05
C ARG A 195 -17.85 -0.55 -16.01
N CYS A 196 -17.65 0.10 -17.15
CA CYS A 196 -16.89 1.34 -17.26
C CYS A 196 -17.65 2.52 -16.65
N ALA A 197 -18.99 2.52 -16.75
CA ALA A 197 -19.85 3.52 -16.12
C ALA A 197 -19.75 3.44 -14.60
N GLU A 198 -19.89 2.22 -14.08
CA GLU A 198 -19.76 1.95 -12.65
C GLU A 198 -18.37 2.34 -12.13
N LEU A 199 -17.30 2.04 -12.88
CA LEU A 199 -15.94 2.44 -12.49
C LEU A 199 -15.80 3.97 -12.42
N LEU A 200 -16.29 4.68 -13.44
CA LEU A 200 -16.19 6.14 -13.49
C LEU A 200 -17.07 6.82 -12.44
N ALA A 201 -18.16 6.17 -12.02
CA ALA A 201 -19.04 6.63 -10.95
C ALA A 201 -18.56 6.25 -9.55
N ASP A 202 -17.65 5.26 -9.41
CA ASP A 202 -17.15 4.79 -8.11
C ASP A 202 -16.39 5.91 -7.37
N PRO A 203 -16.88 6.35 -6.18
CA PRO A 203 -16.22 7.37 -5.38
C PRO A 203 -14.78 7.02 -5.00
N HIS A 204 -14.49 5.73 -4.79
CA HIS A 204 -13.16 5.24 -4.45
C HIS A 204 -12.22 5.36 -5.64
N PHE A 205 -12.67 5.04 -6.85
CA PHE A 205 -11.88 5.22 -8.06
C PHE A 205 -11.55 6.69 -8.31
N ILE A 206 -12.55 7.57 -8.18
CA ILE A 206 -12.36 9.03 -8.30
C ILE A 206 -11.33 9.52 -7.28
N THR A 207 -11.43 9.05 -6.03
CA THR A 207 -10.50 9.40 -4.95
C THR A 207 -9.07 8.95 -5.26
N ILE A 208 -8.89 7.69 -5.69
CA ILE A 208 -7.58 7.15 -6.07
C ILE A 208 -6.99 7.99 -7.20
N LYS A 209 -7.81 8.34 -8.21
CA LYS A 209 -7.35 9.14 -9.35
C LYS A 209 -6.87 10.50 -8.91
N ALA A 210 -7.68 11.21 -8.12
CA ALA A 210 -7.33 12.52 -7.60
C ALA A 210 -6.05 12.49 -6.75
N GLN A 211 -5.87 11.45 -5.93
CA GLN A 211 -4.65 11.28 -5.15
C GLN A 211 -3.42 11.06 -6.03
N ILE A 212 -3.50 10.18 -7.02
CA ILE A 212 -2.36 9.89 -7.92
C ILE A 212 -2.00 11.13 -8.76
N ASP A 213 -2.99 11.80 -9.35
CA ASP A 213 -2.78 13.02 -10.12
C ASP A 213 -2.21 14.14 -9.25
N GLY A 214 -2.72 14.29 -8.01
CA GLY A 214 -2.23 15.27 -7.05
C GLY A 214 -0.79 15.00 -6.61
N VAL A 215 -0.43 13.74 -6.35
CA VAL A 215 0.94 13.35 -6.01
C VAL A 215 1.89 13.56 -7.18
N HIS A 216 1.48 13.21 -8.40
CA HIS A 216 2.26 13.47 -9.61
C HIS A 216 2.53 14.97 -9.77
N ALA A 217 1.50 15.81 -9.63
CA ALA A 217 1.64 17.26 -9.78
C ALA A 217 2.55 17.92 -8.72
N HIS A 218 2.63 17.35 -7.52
CA HIS A 218 3.43 17.90 -6.41
C HIS A 218 4.72 17.11 -6.14
N GLY A 219 4.98 16.05 -6.89
CA GLY A 219 6.14 15.15 -6.76
C GLY A 219 6.14 14.21 -5.55
N SER A 220 5.33 14.44 -4.51
CA SER A 220 5.24 13.54 -3.35
C SER A 220 3.91 13.65 -2.60
N TRP A 221 3.55 12.59 -1.87
CA TRP A 221 2.38 12.59 -0.98
C TRP A 221 2.44 13.72 0.06
N ARG A 222 3.61 13.95 0.66
CA ARG A 222 3.78 15.02 1.66
C ARG A 222 3.54 16.39 1.03
N ALA A 223 4.10 16.65 -0.14
CA ALA A 223 3.90 17.93 -0.84
C ALA A 223 2.43 18.13 -1.24
N TYR A 224 1.78 17.10 -1.77
CA TYR A 224 0.36 17.13 -2.12
C TYR A 224 -0.55 17.48 -0.93
N ILE A 225 -0.36 16.83 0.23
CA ILE A 225 -1.17 17.09 1.43
C ILE A 225 -0.87 18.46 2.06
N MET A 226 0.35 18.99 1.88
CA MET A 226 0.72 20.32 2.38
C MET A 226 0.30 21.46 1.45
N ALA A 227 0.05 21.20 0.17
CA ALA A 227 -0.17 22.23 -0.83
C ALA A 227 -1.29 23.22 -0.47
N PRO A 228 -2.49 22.80 -0.03
CA PRO A 228 -3.54 23.74 0.38
C PRO A 228 -3.12 24.63 1.55
N ARG A 229 -2.30 24.11 2.48
CA ARG A 229 -1.81 24.89 3.63
C ARG A 229 -0.82 25.96 3.20
N LEU A 230 0.08 25.61 2.31
CA LEU A 230 1.07 26.54 1.76
C LEU A 230 0.39 27.63 0.94
N GLU A 231 -0.69 27.30 0.22
CA GLU A 231 -1.51 28.27 -0.50
C GLU A 231 -2.19 29.26 0.45
N VAL A 232 -2.84 28.77 1.52
CA VAL A 232 -3.45 29.62 2.56
C VAL A 232 -2.43 30.57 3.19
N LEU A 233 -1.24 30.06 3.54
CA LEU A 233 -0.15 30.89 4.08
C LEU A 233 0.35 31.93 3.06
N THR A 234 0.42 31.56 1.79
CA THR A 234 0.84 32.45 0.70
C THR A 234 -0.17 33.58 0.52
N LEU A 235 -1.47 33.25 0.45
CA LEU A 235 -2.55 34.23 0.35
C LEU A 235 -2.54 35.20 1.54
N ARG A 236 -2.41 34.68 2.76
CA ARG A 236 -2.26 35.53 3.96
C ARG A 236 -1.07 36.48 3.86
N GLY A 237 0.09 35.96 3.48
CA GLY A 237 1.30 36.77 3.33
C GLY A 237 1.14 37.86 2.27
N LEU A 238 0.47 37.57 1.16
CA LEU A 238 0.15 38.55 0.13
C LEU A 238 -0.83 39.62 0.65
N ALA A 239 -1.85 39.23 1.41
CA ALA A 239 -2.84 40.14 1.97
C ALA A 239 -2.23 41.05 3.05
N ASN A 240 -1.40 40.51 3.95
CA ASN A 240 -0.68 41.29 4.97
C ASN A 240 0.26 42.33 4.36
N ARG A 241 0.80 42.06 3.16
CA ARG A 241 1.64 43.00 2.41
C ARG A 241 0.82 43.96 1.53
N GLY A 242 -0.51 43.90 1.57
CA GLY A 242 -1.40 44.69 0.73
C GLY A 242 -1.33 44.37 -0.76
N LYS A 243 -0.73 43.23 -1.16
CA LYS A 243 -0.58 42.82 -2.56
C LYS A 243 -1.86 42.21 -3.14
N ILE A 244 -2.74 41.72 -2.28
CA ILE A 244 -4.09 41.27 -2.65
C ILE A 244 -5.10 41.88 -1.69
N ARG A 245 -6.31 42.14 -2.18
CA ARG A 245 -7.47 42.51 -1.37
C ARG A 245 -8.56 41.49 -1.64
N SER A 246 -9.19 40.97 -0.59
CA SER A 246 -10.26 39.99 -0.71
C SER A 246 -11.50 40.46 0.02
N THR A 247 -12.66 40.22 -0.58
CA THR A 247 -13.96 40.37 0.06
C THR A 247 -14.37 39.10 0.82
N ASP A 248 -13.59 38.03 0.72
CA ASP A 248 -13.85 36.76 1.40
C ASP A 248 -13.68 36.92 2.93
N PRO A 249 -14.75 36.71 3.72
CA PRO A 249 -14.69 36.80 5.18
C PRO A 249 -13.68 35.84 5.81
N ALA A 250 -13.48 34.65 5.24
CA ALA A 250 -12.56 33.65 5.75
C ALA A 250 -11.10 34.11 5.60
N LEU A 251 -10.73 34.70 4.45
CA LEU A 251 -9.38 35.23 4.26
C LEU A 251 -9.12 36.43 5.17
N ASN A 252 -10.11 37.32 5.34
CA ASN A 252 -10.00 38.50 6.20
C ASN A 252 -9.84 38.10 7.68
N ASN A 253 -10.60 37.10 8.14
CA ASN A 253 -10.43 36.54 9.48
C ASN A 253 -9.04 35.91 9.66
N LEU A 254 -8.56 35.16 8.67
CA LEU A 254 -7.24 34.52 8.70
C LEU A 254 -6.08 35.54 8.71
N VAL A 255 -6.23 36.65 8.00
CA VAL A 255 -5.29 37.79 8.02
C VAL A 255 -5.21 38.42 9.41
N ALA A 256 -6.35 38.58 10.09
CA ALA A 256 -6.43 39.19 11.41
C ALA A 256 -5.85 38.32 12.55
N LEU A 257 -5.67 37.01 12.34
CA LEU A 257 -5.15 36.11 13.37
C LEU A 257 -3.66 36.35 13.68
N PRO A 258 -3.25 36.29 14.95
CA PRO A 258 -1.83 36.28 15.35
C PRO A 258 -1.07 35.09 14.76
N ASN A 259 0.24 35.26 14.55
CA ASN A 259 1.09 34.20 14.01
C ASN A 259 1.12 32.95 14.92
N GLU A 260 1.13 33.11 16.25
CA GLU A 260 1.16 31.95 17.15
C GLU A 260 -0.09 31.06 16.99
N LEU A 261 -1.26 31.68 16.83
CA LEU A 261 -2.53 30.95 16.69
C LEU A 261 -2.61 30.18 15.37
N ILE A 262 -2.06 30.75 14.29
CA ILE A 262 -2.01 30.07 13.00
C ILE A 262 -1.07 28.88 13.04
N CYS A 263 0.07 29.00 13.72
CA CYS A 263 0.96 27.86 13.92
C CYS A 263 0.25 26.73 14.69
N GLN A 264 -0.58 27.05 15.69
CA GLN A 264 -1.37 26.05 16.41
C GLN A 264 -2.46 25.40 15.54
N VAL A 265 -3.18 26.17 14.72
CA VAL A 265 -4.19 25.64 13.79
C VAL A 265 -3.55 24.73 12.73
N LEU A 266 -2.41 25.14 12.17
CA LEU A 266 -1.67 24.35 11.20
C LEU A 266 -1.08 23.07 11.81
N ALA A 267 -0.64 23.14 13.07
CA ALA A 267 -0.18 21.99 13.83
C ALA A 267 -1.34 21.02 14.15
N PHE A 268 -2.52 21.52 14.51
CA PHE A 268 -3.71 20.69 14.71
C PHE A 268 -4.08 19.89 13.45
N TRP A 269 -3.93 20.48 12.27
CA TRP A 269 -4.18 19.76 11.01
C TRP A 269 -3.07 18.78 10.63
N SER A 270 -1.92 18.79 11.29
CA SER A 270 -0.79 17.89 10.97
C SER A 270 -0.87 16.50 11.60
N GLY A 271 -1.87 16.24 12.45
CA GLY A 271 -2.19 14.92 13.03
C GLY A 271 -2.98 13.99 12.11
#